data_AF-W9CPC3-F1
#
_entry.id   AF-W9CPC3-F1
#
_cell.length_a   1.000
_cell.length_b   1.000
_cell.length_c   1.000
_cell.angle_alpha   90.00
_cell.angle_beta   90.00
_cell.angle_gamma   90.00
#
_symmetry.space_group_name_H-M   'P 1'
#
loop_
_entity.id
_entity.type
_entity.pdbx_description
1 polymer ?
#
loop_
_entity_poly.entity_id
_entity_poly.type
_entity_poly.pdbx_seq_one_letter_code
_entity_poly.pdbx_strand_id
1 'polypeptide(L)'
;MSSTEETTSSDASSVVPPWLAFLTKLGSGHSAQKMVSDIANILKDFLLSDSDNAAPETAKQIDNYTFYGSITRSHLNFVFQTIYELAALISYEDAKQEMLLRLIEELLKMPKRVLTGVDGQMVEEGPIYYDVHMEIKHDMWNARHVDEFELEYKTQDEYTQGCIEWINLSGFYARCIAAGLDDHDDDACKFPACDIPEALEPEYNYMPGIDTDFRVMMATQYIVIAGERAKKVMARWWEEHAPILEKKLEELEDGYENGFPDFVPVFEIPPGQKSLTGTGDLGMDLLGSVKAARMKLRELSDLGKERLEKVDVLDNNEEVAQKQESVENVEVPDSIEEVAHRRESVGMVDVSDSNEEVIQKKESVEKIDVSNNNEEVAQKKESVEKVDVSNSDEEVAQEKESVEMVESISNEEAAHTKDE
;
A
#
# COMPACT_ATOMS: atom_id res chain seq x y z
N MET A 1 34.88 31.88 -52.92
CA MET A 1 35.25 31.03 -51.76
C MET A 1 33.96 30.71 -51.04
N SER A 2 33.46 29.51 -51.28
CA SER A 2 32.26 28.94 -50.67
C SER A 2 32.74 28.19 -49.44
N SER A 3 32.30 28.59 -48.25
CA SER A 3 32.56 27.85 -47.02
C SER A 3 31.26 27.21 -46.59
N THR A 4 31.21 25.90 -46.77
CA THR A 4 30.15 24.97 -46.41
C THR A 4 30.08 24.87 -44.90
N GLU A 5 28.89 25.09 -44.33
CA GLU A 5 28.54 24.68 -42.98
C GLU A 5 28.35 23.15 -42.99
N GLU A 6 29.22 22.43 -42.29
CA GLU A 6 28.98 21.04 -41.90
C GLU A 6 28.29 21.04 -40.53
N THR A 7 26.97 20.95 -40.54
CA THR A 7 26.17 20.63 -39.36
C THR A 7 26.17 19.12 -39.20
N THR A 8 27.08 18.59 -38.38
CA THR A 8 27.03 17.19 -37.95
C THR A 8 25.90 17.03 -36.94
N SER A 9 24.72 16.65 -37.44
CA SER A 9 23.63 16.09 -36.65
C SER A 9 24.12 14.76 -36.06
N SER A 10 24.40 14.72 -34.75
CA SER A 10 24.62 13.45 -34.07
C SER A 10 23.27 12.75 -33.91
N ASP A 11 23.08 11.64 -34.60
CA ASP A 11 22.00 10.69 -34.33
C ASP A 11 22.14 10.19 -32.89
N ALA A 12 21.38 10.81 -31.98
CA ALA A 12 21.10 10.22 -30.69
C ALA A 12 20.17 9.03 -30.96
N SER A 13 20.73 7.81 -30.95
CA SER A 13 19.90 6.61 -30.96
C SER A 13 18.96 6.69 -29.76
N SER A 14 17.67 6.91 -30.01
CA SER A 14 16.68 6.98 -28.93
C SER A 14 16.66 5.63 -28.22
N VAL A 15 17.18 5.59 -27.00
CA VAL A 15 17.10 4.39 -26.16
C VAL A 15 15.61 4.08 -25.95
N VAL A 16 15.18 2.90 -26.38
CA VAL A 16 13.79 2.46 -26.24
C VAL A 16 13.50 2.28 -24.74
N PRO A 17 12.43 2.90 -24.18
CA PRO A 17 12.09 2.72 -22.78
C PRO A 17 11.85 1.24 -22.42
N PRO A 18 12.21 0.79 -21.20
CA PRO A 18 12.10 -0.62 -20.79
C PRO A 18 10.70 -1.21 -20.97
N TRP A 19 9.65 -0.49 -20.55
CA TRP A 19 8.26 -0.92 -20.70
C TRP A 19 7.85 -1.14 -22.17
N LEU A 20 8.38 -0.32 -23.09
CA LEU A 20 8.07 -0.43 -24.51
C LEU A 20 8.83 -1.59 -25.16
N ALA A 21 10.08 -1.83 -24.72
CA ALA A 21 10.84 -3.00 -25.12
C ALA A 21 10.13 -4.29 -24.65
N PHE A 22 9.66 -4.31 -23.41
CA PHE A 22 8.88 -5.40 -22.83
C PHE A 22 7.61 -5.72 -23.65
N LEU A 23 6.74 -4.73 -23.90
CA LEU A 23 5.53 -4.95 -24.71
C LEU A 23 5.84 -5.33 -26.16
N THR A 24 6.92 -4.79 -26.73
CA THR A 24 7.34 -5.16 -28.09
C THR A 24 7.83 -6.61 -28.14
N LYS A 25 8.55 -7.09 -27.11
CA LYS A 25 8.94 -8.50 -26.99
C LYS A 25 7.72 -9.40 -26.89
N LEU A 26 6.78 -9.09 -26.00
CA LEU A 26 5.53 -9.86 -25.85
C LEU A 26 4.69 -9.86 -27.14
N GLY A 27 4.56 -8.70 -27.78
CA GLY A 27 3.81 -8.53 -29.03
C GLY A 27 4.42 -9.27 -30.23
N SER A 28 5.74 -9.42 -30.27
CA SER A 28 6.48 -10.03 -31.38
C SER A 28 6.68 -11.54 -31.21
N GLY A 29 6.43 -12.09 -30.02
CA GLY A 29 6.59 -13.51 -29.76
C GLY A 29 5.69 -14.35 -30.67
N HIS A 30 6.26 -15.35 -31.33
CA HIS A 30 5.50 -16.40 -32.04
C HIS A 30 4.84 -17.37 -31.04
N SER A 31 4.44 -16.87 -29.86
CA SER A 31 3.85 -17.71 -28.83
C SER A 31 2.63 -18.42 -29.40
N ALA A 32 2.43 -19.67 -28.98
CA ALA A 32 1.28 -20.45 -29.39
C ALA A 32 -0.07 -19.78 -28.99
N GLN A 33 -0.03 -18.73 -28.16
CA GLN A 33 -1.17 -18.05 -27.60
C GLN A 33 -1.32 -16.64 -28.18
N LYS A 34 -2.11 -16.52 -29.26
CA LYS A 34 -2.50 -15.24 -29.89
C LYS A 34 -2.93 -14.15 -28.90
N MET A 35 -3.51 -14.55 -27.78
CA MET A 35 -3.93 -13.66 -26.68
C MET A 35 -2.79 -12.80 -26.13
N VAL A 36 -1.60 -13.36 -25.92
CA VAL A 36 -0.45 -12.64 -25.34
C VAL A 36 -0.07 -11.45 -26.22
N SER A 37 0.09 -11.71 -27.53
CA SER A 37 0.44 -10.67 -28.50
C SER A 37 -0.67 -9.62 -28.64
N ASP A 38 -1.94 -10.05 -28.68
CA ASP A 38 -3.07 -9.12 -28.79
C ASP A 38 -3.15 -8.18 -27.57
N ILE A 39 -3.07 -8.71 -26.34
CA ILE A 39 -3.10 -7.90 -25.11
C ILE A 39 -1.87 -6.98 -25.02
N ALA A 40 -0.68 -7.45 -25.36
CA ALA A 40 0.52 -6.62 -25.37
C ALA A 40 0.38 -5.42 -26.33
N ASN A 41 -0.19 -5.64 -27.52
CA ASN A 41 -0.45 -4.57 -28.48
C ASN A 41 -1.54 -3.61 -27.99
N ILE A 42 -2.60 -4.11 -27.36
CA ILE A 42 -3.66 -3.28 -26.75
C ILE A 42 -3.07 -2.35 -25.68
N LEU A 43 -2.26 -2.88 -24.77
CA LEU A 43 -1.62 -2.08 -23.71
C LEU A 43 -0.57 -1.12 -24.25
N LYS A 44 0.14 -1.50 -25.32
CA LYS A 44 1.10 -0.64 -26.01
C LYS A 44 0.41 0.55 -26.66
N ASP A 45 -0.67 0.31 -27.41
CA ASP A 45 -1.46 1.36 -28.05
C ASP A 45 -2.09 2.28 -26.99
N PHE A 46 -2.55 1.70 -25.88
CA PHE A 46 -3.06 2.46 -24.74
C PHE A 46 -2.01 3.42 -24.16
N LEU A 47 -0.81 2.94 -23.82
CA LEU A 47 0.26 3.76 -23.22
C LEU A 47 0.87 4.79 -24.17
N LEU A 48 0.68 4.62 -25.48
CA LEU A 48 1.07 5.58 -26.51
C LEU A 48 -0.05 6.55 -26.89
N SER A 49 -1.25 6.38 -26.34
CA SER A 49 -2.42 7.19 -26.68
C SER A 49 -2.40 8.53 -25.96
N ASP A 50 -2.66 9.60 -26.71
CA ASP A 50 -2.92 10.95 -26.17
C ASP A 50 -4.42 11.18 -25.87
N SER A 51 -5.26 10.15 -25.98
CA SER A 51 -6.71 10.27 -25.78
C SER A 51 -7.10 10.29 -24.30
N ASP A 52 -7.87 11.29 -23.89
CA ASP A 52 -8.48 11.34 -22.55
C ASP A 52 -9.42 10.15 -22.27
N ASN A 53 -9.93 9.50 -23.33
CA ASN A 53 -10.81 8.33 -23.25
C ASN A 53 -10.06 6.99 -23.43
N ALA A 54 -8.73 6.99 -23.46
CA ALA A 54 -7.96 5.78 -23.71
C ALA A 54 -8.30 4.67 -22.69
N ALA A 55 -8.39 5.00 -21.40
CA ALA A 55 -8.64 4.00 -20.34
C ALA A 55 -9.99 3.28 -20.50
N PRO A 56 -11.16 3.97 -20.61
CA PRO A 56 -12.43 3.29 -20.78
C PRO A 56 -12.55 2.55 -22.12
N GLU A 57 -11.91 3.02 -23.19
CA GLU A 57 -11.89 2.33 -24.48
C GLU A 57 -11.07 1.04 -24.41
N THR A 58 -9.88 1.09 -23.83
CA THR A 58 -9.02 -0.07 -23.62
C THR A 58 -9.65 -1.09 -22.68
N ALA A 59 -10.26 -0.66 -21.57
CA ALA A 59 -10.97 -1.56 -20.66
C ALA A 59 -12.10 -2.32 -21.36
N LYS A 60 -12.88 -1.62 -22.20
CA LYS A 60 -13.90 -2.26 -23.05
C LYS A 60 -13.30 -3.21 -24.08
N GLN A 61 -12.15 -2.88 -24.66
CA GLN A 61 -11.48 -3.75 -25.62
C GLN A 61 -11.03 -5.06 -24.97
N ILE A 62 -10.47 -4.98 -23.76
CA ILE A 62 -10.10 -6.14 -22.93
C ILE A 62 -11.35 -6.95 -22.54
N ASP A 63 -12.41 -6.30 -22.05
CA ASP A 63 -13.67 -6.97 -21.67
C ASP A 63 -14.36 -7.67 -22.86
N ASN A 64 -14.22 -7.13 -24.08
CA ASN A 64 -14.71 -7.75 -25.30
C ASN A 64 -13.77 -8.82 -25.86
N TYR A 65 -12.55 -8.94 -25.34
CA TYR A 65 -11.60 -9.95 -25.76
C TYR A 65 -11.96 -11.30 -25.14
N THR A 66 -12.80 -12.06 -25.83
CA THR A 66 -13.25 -13.37 -25.37
C THR A 66 -12.50 -14.51 -26.05
N PHE A 67 -12.09 -15.52 -25.27
CA PHE A 67 -11.60 -16.79 -25.78
C PHE A 67 -12.75 -17.82 -25.76
N TYR A 68 -13.02 -18.45 -26.91
CA TYR A 68 -14.20 -19.32 -27.10
C TYR A 68 -15.55 -18.69 -26.70
N GLY A 69 -15.68 -17.35 -26.80
CA GLY A 69 -16.92 -16.63 -26.50
C GLY A 69 -17.12 -16.27 -25.02
N SER A 70 -16.15 -16.54 -24.15
CA SER A 70 -16.14 -16.10 -22.75
C SER A 70 -14.81 -15.44 -22.37
N ILE A 71 -14.83 -14.58 -21.36
CA ILE A 71 -13.61 -14.16 -20.68
C ILE A 71 -13.22 -15.27 -19.71
N THR A 72 -11.94 -15.60 -19.60
CA THR A 72 -11.46 -16.63 -18.67
C THR A 72 -10.69 -15.97 -17.53
N ARG A 73 -10.57 -16.65 -16.40
CA ARG A 73 -9.73 -16.20 -15.28
C ARG A 73 -8.28 -16.00 -15.72
N SER A 74 -7.71 -16.97 -16.44
CA SER A 74 -6.35 -16.88 -17.00
C SER A 74 -6.16 -15.64 -17.90
N HIS A 75 -7.21 -15.20 -18.59
CA HIS A 75 -7.16 -13.98 -19.39
C HIS A 75 -6.95 -12.74 -18.50
N LEU A 76 -7.74 -12.62 -17.44
CA LEU A 76 -7.65 -11.52 -16.49
C LEU A 76 -6.34 -11.56 -15.71
N ASN A 77 -5.88 -12.75 -15.29
CA ASN A 77 -4.60 -12.91 -14.61
C ASN A 77 -3.47 -12.31 -15.46
N PHE A 78 -3.41 -12.70 -16.74
CA PHE A 78 -2.39 -12.18 -17.66
C PHE A 78 -2.48 -10.66 -17.83
N VAL A 79 -3.71 -10.10 -17.97
CA VAL A 79 -3.91 -8.66 -18.12
C VAL A 79 -3.41 -7.90 -16.88
N PHE A 80 -3.85 -8.28 -15.68
CA PHE A 80 -3.44 -7.59 -14.45
C PHE A 80 -1.95 -7.79 -14.17
N GLN A 81 -1.41 -8.99 -14.42
CA GLN A 81 0.02 -9.24 -14.27
C GLN A 81 0.82 -8.33 -15.18
N THR A 82 0.43 -8.23 -16.46
CA THR A 82 1.10 -7.34 -17.42
C THR A 82 1.01 -5.87 -16.97
N ILE A 83 -0.13 -5.43 -16.43
CA ILE A 83 -0.28 -4.07 -15.90
C ILE A 83 0.70 -3.81 -14.74
N TYR A 84 0.86 -4.75 -13.82
CA TYR A 84 1.79 -4.60 -12.70
C TYR A 84 3.26 -4.74 -13.12
N GLU A 85 3.58 -5.57 -14.12
CA GLU A 85 4.91 -5.61 -14.74
C GLU A 85 5.25 -4.26 -15.40
N LEU A 86 4.27 -3.64 -16.08
CA LEU A 86 4.44 -2.28 -16.62
C LEU A 86 4.63 -1.24 -15.52
N ALA A 87 3.87 -1.33 -14.42
CA ALA A 87 4.03 -0.43 -13.27
C ALA A 87 5.43 -0.53 -12.64
N ALA A 88 6.07 -1.70 -12.66
CA ALA A 88 7.46 -1.86 -12.21
C ALA A 88 8.48 -1.26 -13.22
N LEU A 89 8.22 -1.39 -14.52
CA LEU A 89 9.13 -0.94 -15.59
C LEU A 89 9.00 0.55 -15.95
N ILE A 90 7.93 1.21 -15.54
CA ILE A 90 7.68 2.64 -15.76
C ILE A 90 8.14 3.41 -14.52
N SER A 91 8.92 4.48 -14.70
CA SER A 91 9.32 5.33 -13.56
C SER A 91 8.11 5.79 -12.75
N TYR A 92 8.20 5.77 -11.42
CA TYR A 92 7.12 6.22 -10.54
C TYR A 92 6.71 7.69 -10.80
N GLU A 93 7.55 8.50 -11.44
CA GLU A 93 7.25 9.89 -11.79
C GLU A 93 6.58 10.07 -13.15
N ASP A 94 6.59 9.04 -14.02
CA ASP A 94 6.01 9.11 -15.35
C ASP A 94 4.47 9.11 -15.25
N ALA A 95 3.81 10.00 -16.01
CA ALA A 95 2.36 10.11 -16.08
C ALA A 95 1.66 8.82 -16.54
N LYS A 96 2.38 7.87 -17.16
CA LYS A 96 1.85 6.55 -17.50
C LYS A 96 1.47 5.71 -16.28
N GLN A 97 2.07 5.95 -15.11
CA GLN A 97 1.62 5.33 -13.85
C GLN A 97 0.14 5.66 -13.58
N GLU A 98 -0.25 6.92 -13.81
CA GLU A 98 -1.64 7.36 -13.67
C GLU A 98 -2.54 6.77 -14.77
N MET A 99 -2.02 6.56 -15.98
CA MET A 99 -2.76 5.86 -17.04
C MET A 99 -3.08 4.43 -16.63
N LEU A 100 -2.10 3.68 -16.12
CA LEU A 100 -2.32 2.32 -15.63
C LEU A 100 -3.36 2.27 -14.49
N LEU A 101 -3.30 3.22 -13.55
CA LEU A 101 -4.27 3.32 -12.46
C LEU A 101 -5.70 3.47 -12.99
N ARG A 102 -5.91 4.42 -13.92
CA ARG A 102 -7.22 4.65 -14.54
C ARG A 102 -7.71 3.45 -15.33
N LEU A 103 -6.82 2.72 -15.99
CA LEU A 103 -7.20 1.49 -16.67
C LEU A 103 -7.73 0.44 -15.68
N ILE A 104 -7.06 0.26 -14.53
CA ILE A 104 -7.56 -0.63 -13.47
C ILE A 104 -8.92 -0.15 -12.97
N GLU A 105 -9.09 1.14 -12.66
CA GLU A 105 -10.38 1.69 -12.24
C GLU A 105 -11.51 1.39 -13.22
N GLU A 106 -11.24 1.50 -14.52
CA GLU A 106 -12.23 1.20 -15.57
C GLU A 106 -12.49 -0.31 -15.70
N LEU A 107 -11.47 -1.16 -15.58
CA LEU A 107 -11.64 -2.62 -15.55
C LEU A 107 -12.49 -3.06 -14.35
N LEU A 108 -12.28 -2.48 -13.17
CA LEU A 108 -13.04 -2.80 -11.96
C LEU A 108 -14.51 -2.33 -12.01
N LYS A 109 -14.83 -1.36 -12.87
CA LYS A 109 -16.21 -0.92 -13.15
C LYS A 109 -16.95 -1.85 -14.13
N MET A 110 -16.27 -2.82 -14.73
CA MET A 110 -16.90 -3.69 -15.72
C MET A 110 -18.04 -4.52 -15.10
N PRO A 111 -19.09 -4.84 -15.87
CA PRO A 111 -20.20 -5.65 -15.37
C PRO A 111 -19.72 -6.99 -14.81
N LYS A 112 -20.39 -7.47 -13.77
CA LYS A 112 -20.16 -8.83 -13.26
C LYS A 112 -20.36 -9.82 -14.41
N ARG A 113 -19.40 -10.74 -14.54
CA ARG A 113 -19.46 -11.81 -15.53
C ARG A 113 -19.49 -13.16 -14.83
N VAL A 114 -20.09 -14.11 -15.52
CA VAL A 114 -20.06 -15.52 -15.15
C VAL A 114 -18.85 -16.14 -15.84
N LEU A 115 -17.93 -16.71 -15.08
CA LEU A 115 -16.86 -17.53 -15.62
C LEU A 115 -17.43 -18.92 -15.90
N THR A 116 -17.39 -19.31 -17.17
CA THR A 116 -17.68 -20.69 -17.57
C THR A 116 -16.40 -21.50 -17.59
N GLY A 117 -16.42 -22.66 -16.94
CA GLY A 117 -15.34 -23.63 -17.01
C GLY A 117 -15.19 -24.19 -18.43
N VAL A 118 -14.13 -24.97 -18.64
CA VAL A 118 -13.81 -25.59 -19.94
C VAL A 118 -14.92 -26.55 -20.41
N ASP A 119 -15.73 -27.07 -19.49
CA ASP A 119 -16.89 -27.92 -19.75
C ASP A 119 -18.20 -27.13 -19.96
N GLY A 120 -18.15 -25.80 -19.89
CA GLY A 120 -19.30 -24.91 -20.01
C GLY A 120 -20.16 -24.81 -18.74
N GLN A 121 -19.75 -25.44 -17.62
CA GLN A 121 -20.43 -25.22 -16.34
C GLN A 121 -20.08 -23.84 -15.79
N MET A 122 -21.05 -23.19 -15.12
CA MET A 122 -20.75 -21.99 -14.35
C MET A 122 -19.82 -22.36 -13.21
N VAL A 123 -18.64 -21.76 -13.19
CA VAL A 123 -17.64 -21.98 -12.13
C VAL A 123 -17.79 -20.92 -11.06
N GLU A 124 -18.01 -19.66 -11.47
CA GLU A 124 -17.98 -18.52 -10.55
C GLU A 124 -18.82 -17.36 -11.11
N GLU A 125 -19.68 -16.77 -10.28
CA GLU A 125 -20.37 -15.51 -10.53
C GLU A 125 -19.95 -14.52 -9.44
N GLY A 126 -19.12 -13.53 -9.80
CA GLY A 126 -18.49 -12.65 -8.82
C GLY A 126 -18.00 -11.34 -9.44
N PRO A 127 -17.49 -10.42 -8.62
CA PRO A 127 -16.72 -9.27 -9.09
C PRO A 127 -15.34 -9.74 -9.60
N ILE A 128 -15.31 -10.61 -10.61
CA ILE A 128 -14.11 -11.36 -11.02
C ILE A 128 -12.89 -10.46 -11.30
N TYR A 129 -13.12 -9.24 -11.76
CA TYR A 129 -12.06 -8.25 -11.99
C TYR A 129 -11.41 -7.82 -10.68
N TYR A 130 -12.20 -7.64 -9.63
CA TYR A 130 -11.71 -7.28 -8.30
C TYR A 130 -10.92 -8.44 -7.68
N ASP A 131 -11.48 -9.64 -7.69
CA ASP A 131 -10.85 -10.82 -7.07
C ASP A 131 -9.49 -11.12 -7.71
N VAL A 132 -9.45 -11.17 -9.06
CA VAL A 132 -8.20 -11.37 -9.80
C VAL A 132 -7.23 -10.19 -9.61
N HIS A 133 -7.72 -8.96 -9.60
CA HIS A 133 -6.86 -7.79 -9.37
C HIS A 133 -6.14 -7.88 -8.03
N MET A 134 -6.85 -8.25 -6.96
CA MET A 134 -6.28 -8.36 -5.63
C MET A 134 -5.28 -9.51 -5.53
N GLU A 135 -5.64 -10.71 -6.02
CA GLU A 135 -4.72 -11.85 -6.04
C GLU A 135 -3.40 -11.51 -6.75
N ILE A 136 -3.48 -11.01 -7.99
CA ILE A 136 -2.29 -10.65 -8.74
C ILE A 136 -1.51 -9.52 -8.06
N LYS A 137 -2.19 -8.56 -7.44
CA LYS A 137 -1.52 -7.49 -6.67
C LYS A 137 -0.65 -8.07 -5.56
N HIS A 138 -1.21 -8.99 -4.76
CA HIS A 138 -0.51 -9.65 -3.65
C HIS A 138 0.63 -10.54 -4.16
N ASP A 139 0.40 -11.32 -5.22
CA ASP A 139 1.42 -12.17 -5.83
C ASP A 139 2.60 -11.35 -6.36
N MET A 140 2.31 -10.23 -7.03
CA MET A 140 3.33 -9.34 -7.59
C MET A 140 4.13 -8.61 -6.50
N TRP A 141 3.52 -8.34 -5.34
CA TRP A 141 4.24 -7.81 -4.18
C TRP A 141 5.14 -8.88 -3.58
N ASN A 142 4.63 -10.09 -3.32
CA ASN A 142 5.43 -11.19 -2.76
C ASN A 142 6.63 -11.51 -3.67
N ALA A 143 6.40 -11.72 -4.97
CA ALA A 143 7.42 -12.14 -5.94
C ALA A 143 8.55 -11.12 -6.20
N ARG A 144 8.40 -9.87 -5.74
CA ARG A 144 9.39 -8.81 -5.90
C ARG A 144 9.89 -8.25 -4.57
N HIS A 145 9.47 -8.82 -3.45
CA HIS A 145 9.94 -8.40 -2.14
C HIS A 145 11.47 -8.62 -2.05
N VAL A 146 12.22 -7.57 -1.73
CA VAL A 146 13.69 -7.56 -1.93
C VAL A 146 14.43 -8.55 -1.03
N ASP A 147 13.85 -8.94 0.10
CA ASP A 147 14.43 -9.99 0.96
C ASP A 147 14.42 -11.40 0.33
N GLU A 148 13.70 -11.59 -0.78
CA GLU A 148 13.76 -12.80 -1.60
C GLU A 148 14.90 -12.76 -2.64
N PHE A 149 15.60 -11.62 -2.78
CA PHE A 149 16.72 -11.53 -3.70
C PHE A 149 17.92 -12.24 -3.06
N GLU A 150 18.21 -13.45 -3.56
CA GLU A 150 19.45 -14.15 -3.23
C GLU A 150 20.65 -13.33 -3.76
N LEU A 151 21.15 -12.40 -2.93
CA LEU A 151 22.25 -11.48 -3.25
C LEU A 151 23.52 -12.19 -3.73
N GLU A 152 23.69 -13.46 -3.34
CA GLU A 152 24.83 -14.30 -3.73
C GLU A 152 24.84 -14.63 -5.24
N TYR A 153 23.71 -14.50 -5.94
CA TYR A 153 23.58 -14.91 -7.35
C TYR A 153 23.29 -13.77 -8.33
N LYS A 154 23.06 -12.54 -7.84
CA LYS A 154 22.76 -11.39 -8.70
C LYS A 154 23.97 -10.49 -8.88
N THR A 155 24.14 -9.99 -10.10
CA THR A 155 25.08 -8.91 -10.37
C THR A 155 24.59 -7.60 -9.74
N GLN A 156 25.51 -6.67 -9.53
CA GLN A 156 25.19 -5.35 -9.01
C GLN A 156 24.14 -4.61 -9.86
N ASP A 157 24.20 -4.76 -11.19
CA ASP A 157 23.26 -4.12 -12.12
C ASP A 157 21.86 -4.73 -12.00
N GLU A 158 21.76 -6.07 -11.92
CA GLU A 158 20.47 -6.77 -11.72
C GLU A 158 19.83 -6.42 -10.38
N TYR A 159 20.64 -6.30 -9.33
CA TYR A 159 20.16 -5.89 -8.01
C TYR A 159 19.63 -4.45 -8.02
N THR A 160 20.40 -3.55 -8.63
CA THR A 160 20.03 -2.12 -8.79
C THR A 160 18.74 -1.99 -9.58
N GLN A 161 18.59 -2.73 -10.67
CA GLN A 161 17.39 -2.76 -11.48
C GLN A 161 16.18 -3.29 -10.68
N GLY A 162 16.36 -4.34 -9.89
CA GLY A 162 15.33 -4.85 -8.99
C GLY A 162 14.87 -3.80 -7.97
N CYS A 163 15.79 -3.04 -7.38
CA CYS A 163 15.45 -1.94 -6.47
C CYS A 163 14.62 -0.84 -7.16
N ILE A 164 14.99 -0.46 -8.39
CA ILE A 164 14.26 0.54 -9.18
C ILE A 164 12.85 0.06 -9.49
N GLU A 165 12.71 -1.20 -9.94
CA GLU A 165 11.42 -1.81 -10.23
C GLU A 165 10.52 -1.87 -9.00
N TRP A 166 11.09 -2.19 -7.84
CA TRP A 166 10.36 -2.26 -6.58
C TRP A 166 9.89 -0.89 -6.09
N ILE A 167 10.71 0.15 -6.25
CA ILE A 167 10.31 1.54 -5.99
C ILE A 167 9.16 1.96 -6.91
N ASN A 168 9.25 1.65 -8.20
CA ASN A 168 8.22 1.99 -9.17
C ASN A 168 6.89 1.31 -8.83
N LEU A 169 6.92 0.01 -8.55
CA LEU A 169 5.75 -0.78 -8.19
C LEU A 169 5.14 -0.33 -6.86
N SER A 170 5.95 -0.06 -5.84
CA SER A 170 5.47 0.46 -4.55
C SER A 170 4.81 1.82 -4.69
N GLY A 171 5.38 2.71 -5.51
CA GLY A 171 4.75 3.99 -5.86
C GLY A 171 3.41 3.80 -6.60
N PHE A 172 3.25 2.74 -7.39
CA PHE A 172 1.99 2.40 -8.03
C PHE A 172 0.96 1.84 -7.03
N TYR A 173 1.39 0.96 -6.11
CA TYR A 173 0.53 0.46 -5.03
C TYR A 173 0.03 1.59 -4.13
N ALA A 174 0.89 2.54 -3.77
CA ALA A 174 0.50 3.71 -2.98
C ALA A 174 -0.62 4.50 -3.67
N ARG A 175 -0.58 4.65 -5.01
CA ARG A 175 -1.65 5.29 -5.79
C ARG A 175 -2.95 4.49 -5.78
N CYS A 176 -2.87 3.16 -5.93
CA CYS A 176 -4.04 2.28 -5.85
C CYS A 176 -4.74 2.42 -4.49
N ILE A 177 -3.97 2.43 -3.40
CA ILE A 177 -4.48 2.64 -2.04
C ILE A 177 -5.11 4.04 -1.92
N ALA A 178 -4.43 5.09 -2.39
CA ALA A 178 -4.95 6.45 -2.34
C ALA A 178 -6.28 6.61 -3.10
N ALA A 179 -6.43 5.92 -4.24
CA ALA A 179 -7.66 5.88 -5.03
C ALA A 179 -8.78 5.03 -4.38
N GLY A 180 -8.48 4.28 -3.32
CA GLY A 180 -9.45 3.40 -2.65
C GLY A 180 -9.77 2.14 -3.45
N LEU A 181 -8.87 1.71 -4.34
CA LEU A 181 -9.04 0.47 -5.10
C LEU A 181 -9.07 -0.76 -4.22
N ASP A 182 -8.44 -0.67 -3.04
CA ASP A 182 -8.31 -1.78 -2.11
C ASP A 182 -9.42 -1.78 -1.05
N ASP A 183 -10.40 -0.88 -1.12
CA ASP A 183 -11.39 -0.66 -0.05
C ASP A 183 -12.24 -1.88 0.33
N HIS A 184 -12.27 -2.91 -0.53
CA HIS A 184 -12.97 -4.17 -0.27
C HIS A 184 -12.04 -5.32 0.14
N ASP A 185 -10.73 -5.07 0.28
CA ASP A 185 -9.77 -6.02 0.81
C ASP A 185 -9.57 -5.79 2.32
N ASP A 186 -9.73 -6.83 3.13
CA ASP A 186 -9.42 -6.77 4.55
C ASP A 186 -7.91 -6.53 4.77
N ASP A 187 -7.08 -6.89 3.78
CA ASP A 187 -5.64 -6.70 3.74
C ASP A 187 -5.22 -5.48 2.91
N ALA A 188 -6.13 -4.52 2.66
CA ALA A 188 -5.89 -3.30 1.86
C ALA A 188 -4.64 -2.49 2.25
N CYS A 189 -4.19 -2.66 3.49
CA CYS A 189 -3.03 -1.96 4.03
C CYS A 189 -1.85 -2.88 4.37
N LYS A 190 -1.87 -4.16 3.93
CA LYS A 190 -0.76 -5.10 4.10
C LYS A 190 0.57 -4.48 3.65
N PHE A 191 0.60 -3.93 2.43
CA PHE A 191 1.83 -3.40 1.84
C PHE A 191 2.46 -2.26 2.66
N PRO A 192 1.76 -1.14 2.92
CA PRO A 192 2.33 -0.09 3.77
C PRO A 192 2.58 -0.54 5.21
N ALA A 193 1.84 -1.51 5.74
CA ALA A 193 2.08 -2.06 7.07
C ALA A 193 3.34 -2.94 7.17
N CYS A 194 3.89 -3.40 6.04
CA CYS A 194 5.17 -4.11 5.99
C CYS A 194 6.30 -3.15 5.57
N ASP A 195 6.13 -2.46 4.44
CA ASP A 195 7.20 -1.70 3.78
C ASP A 195 7.65 -0.47 4.61
N ILE A 196 6.73 0.17 5.35
CA ILE A 196 7.07 1.33 6.19
C ILE A 196 7.88 0.92 7.42
N PRO A 197 7.45 -0.04 8.26
CA PRO A 197 8.27 -0.52 9.37
C PRO A 197 9.66 -0.98 8.95
N GLU A 198 9.76 -1.77 7.89
CA GLU A 198 11.05 -2.27 7.42
C GLU A 198 12.03 -1.14 7.13
N ALA A 199 11.55 -0.05 6.52
CA ALA A 199 12.42 1.08 6.20
C ALA A 199 12.74 1.98 7.41
N LEU A 200 11.78 2.18 8.31
CA LEU A 200 11.80 3.31 9.25
C LEU A 200 11.76 2.93 10.74
N GLU A 201 11.50 1.67 11.09
CA GLU A 201 11.46 1.25 12.48
C GLU A 201 12.83 0.77 13.00
N PRO A 202 13.14 1.02 14.28
CA PRO A 202 14.45 0.70 14.85
C PRO A 202 14.81 -0.80 14.87
N GLU A 203 13.80 -1.66 14.79
CA GLU A 203 13.96 -3.13 14.82
C GLU A 203 14.71 -3.61 13.57
N TYR A 204 14.56 -2.88 12.46
CA TYR A 204 15.19 -3.12 11.19
C TYR A 204 16.46 -2.27 11.08
N ASN A 205 17.53 -2.76 11.71
CA ASN A 205 18.77 -2.00 11.89
C ASN A 205 19.64 -2.07 10.61
N TYR A 206 19.18 -1.49 9.51
CA TYR A 206 19.89 -1.48 8.24
C TYR A 206 21.09 -0.52 8.25
N MET A 207 22.17 -0.93 7.60
CA MET A 207 23.33 -0.07 7.39
C MET A 207 23.05 0.92 6.24
N PRO A 208 23.49 2.20 6.37
CA PRO A 208 23.42 3.14 5.27
C PRO A 208 24.03 2.58 3.98
N GLY A 209 23.36 2.78 2.85
CA GLY A 209 23.71 2.19 1.57
C GLY A 209 22.47 1.95 0.70
N ILE A 210 22.66 1.32 -0.45
CA ILE A 210 21.60 1.09 -1.44
C ILE A 210 20.37 0.39 -0.84
N ASP A 211 20.57 -0.56 0.09
CA ASP A 211 19.49 -1.31 0.72
C ASP A 211 18.57 -0.43 1.57
N THR A 212 19.17 0.40 2.42
CA THR A 212 18.43 1.37 3.22
C THR A 212 17.75 2.38 2.30
N ASP A 213 18.50 2.88 1.31
CA ASP A 213 18.06 3.95 0.44
C ASP A 213 16.80 3.59 -0.37
N PHE A 214 16.74 2.38 -0.97
CA PHE A 214 15.56 1.98 -1.73
C PHE A 214 14.34 1.75 -0.81
N ARG A 215 14.53 1.17 0.38
CA ARG A 215 13.46 0.97 1.37
C ARG A 215 12.88 2.28 1.85
N VAL A 216 13.75 3.24 2.19
CA VAL A 216 13.34 4.59 2.56
C VAL A 216 12.55 5.24 1.43
N MET A 217 13.02 5.12 0.17
CA MET A 217 12.30 5.64 -0.98
C MET A 217 10.87 5.07 -1.05
N MET A 218 10.70 3.76 -0.95
CA MET A 218 9.35 3.15 -0.97
C MET A 218 8.46 3.61 0.17
N ALA A 219 8.97 3.59 1.41
CA ALA A 219 8.21 4.03 2.58
C ALA A 219 7.77 5.48 2.43
N THR A 220 8.62 6.36 1.88
CA THR A 220 8.26 7.75 1.62
C THR A 220 7.13 7.88 0.60
N GLN A 221 7.08 7.05 -0.44
CA GLN A 221 5.98 7.06 -1.41
C GLN A 221 4.64 6.70 -0.75
N TYR A 222 4.61 5.66 0.09
CA TYR A 222 3.39 5.32 0.83
C TYR A 222 2.94 6.43 1.77
N ILE A 223 3.87 7.04 2.52
CA ILE A 223 3.55 8.14 3.43
C ILE A 223 2.99 9.35 2.65
N VAL A 224 3.64 9.73 1.55
CA VAL A 224 3.29 10.94 0.77
C VAL A 224 1.99 10.75 -0.01
N ILE A 225 1.86 9.63 -0.73
CA ILE A 225 0.75 9.38 -1.67
C ILE A 225 -0.44 8.75 -0.95
N ALA A 226 -0.21 7.66 -0.22
CA ALA A 226 -1.27 6.87 0.41
C ALA A 226 -1.58 7.27 1.87
N GLY A 227 -0.76 8.13 2.49
CA GLY A 227 -0.77 8.36 3.94
C GLY A 227 -2.12 8.77 4.52
N GLU A 228 -2.93 9.55 3.80
CA GLU A 228 -4.29 9.91 4.25
C GLU A 228 -5.21 8.69 4.35
N ARG A 229 -5.19 7.82 3.33
CA ARG A 229 -5.98 6.60 3.32
C ARG A 229 -5.44 5.59 4.32
N ALA A 230 -4.13 5.37 4.32
CA ALA A 230 -3.43 4.47 5.24
C ALA A 230 -3.72 4.84 6.70
N LYS A 231 -3.60 6.12 7.06
CA LYS A 231 -3.97 6.61 8.40
C LYS A 231 -5.44 6.34 8.73
N LYS A 232 -6.36 6.51 7.77
CA LYS A 232 -7.79 6.28 8.00
C LYS A 232 -8.09 4.80 8.30
N VAL A 233 -7.47 3.88 7.56
CA VAL A 233 -7.71 2.44 7.68
C VAL A 233 -6.93 1.84 8.86
N MET A 234 -5.69 2.27 9.08
CA MET A 234 -4.79 1.79 10.13
C MET A 234 -4.61 2.83 11.26
N ALA A 235 -5.69 3.50 11.68
CA ALA A 235 -5.61 4.66 12.58
C ALA A 235 -4.79 4.40 13.85
N ARG A 236 -5.04 3.27 14.51
CA ARG A 236 -4.34 2.91 15.75
C ARG A 236 -2.84 2.69 15.54
N TRP A 237 -2.48 1.92 14.50
CA TRP A 237 -1.08 1.68 14.17
C TRP A 237 -0.38 3.00 13.83
N TRP A 238 -1.02 3.86 13.04
CA TRP A 238 -0.46 5.16 12.67
C TRP A 238 -0.23 6.07 13.89
N GLU A 239 -1.16 6.11 14.84
CA GLU A 239 -1.01 6.89 16.09
C GLU A 239 0.14 6.39 16.96
N GLU A 240 0.31 5.07 17.07
CA GLU A 240 1.37 4.44 17.85
C GLU A 240 2.75 4.65 17.18
N HIS A 241 2.83 4.60 15.85
CA HIS A 241 4.10 4.57 15.11
C HIS A 241 4.55 5.93 14.55
N ALA A 242 3.65 6.88 14.26
CA ALA A 242 4.01 8.16 13.64
C ALA A 242 5.16 8.93 14.34
N PRO A 243 5.24 9.02 15.68
CA PRO A 243 6.37 9.68 16.34
C PRO A 243 7.72 8.99 16.10
N ILE A 244 7.72 7.66 15.97
CA ILE A 244 8.91 6.84 15.69
C ILE A 244 9.38 7.11 14.26
N LEU A 245 8.43 7.05 13.30
CA LEU A 245 8.69 7.30 11.89
C LEU A 245 9.21 8.73 11.65
N GLU A 246 8.61 9.74 12.30
CA GLU A 246 9.05 11.13 12.17
C GLU A 246 10.49 11.32 12.63
N LYS A 247 10.82 10.76 13.80
CA LYS A 247 12.18 10.83 14.34
C LYS A 247 13.17 10.14 13.40
N LYS A 248 12.83 8.97 12.85
CA LYS A 248 13.72 8.27 11.92
C LYS A 248 13.93 9.06 10.63
N LEU A 249 12.88 9.66 10.08
CA LEU A 249 12.98 10.52 8.90
C LEU A 249 13.85 11.76 9.18
N GLU A 250 13.80 12.33 10.39
CA GLU A 250 14.71 13.40 10.80
C GLU A 250 16.18 12.93 10.87
N GLU A 251 16.45 11.76 11.46
CA GLU A 251 17.80 11.17 11.47
C GLU A 251 18.33 10.90 10.05
N LEU A 252 17.47 10.42 9.15
CA LEU A 252 17.80 10.18 7.74
C LEU A 252 18.04 11.50 6.99
N GLU A 253 17.20 12.52 7.18
CA GLU A 253 17.37 13.84 6.59
C GLU A 253 18.73 14.43 6.97
N ASP A 254 19.07 14.41 8.27
CA ASP A 254 20.37 14.87 8.77
C ASP A 254 21.53 14.08 8.16
N GLY A 255 21.37 12.76 8.02
CA GLY A 255 22.36 11.87 7.39
C GLY A 255 22.59 12.17 5.91
N TYR A 256 21.52 12.38 5.13
CA TYR A 256 21.62 12.74 3.71
C TYR A 256 22.19 14.15 3.51
N GLU A 257 21.94 15.11 4.41
CA GLU A 257 22.48 16.47 4.32
C GLU A 257 23.97 16.55 4.73
N ASN A 258 24.36 15.83 5.77
CA ASN A 258 25.68 15.97 6.40
C ASN A 258 26.64 14.81 6.10
N GLY A 259 26.16 13.77 5.41
CA GLY A 259 26.87 12.54 5.11
C GLY A 259 26.68 11.47 6.18
N PHE A 260 26.61 10.20 5.74
CA PHE A 260 26.64 9.04 6.64
C PHE A 260 28.06 8.70 7.07
N PRO A 261 28.24 8.00 8.20
CA PRO A 261 29.52 7.39 8.56
C PRO A 261 30.02 6.48 7.43
N ASP A 262 31.35 6.34 7.30
CA ASP A 262 31.97 5.42 6.34
C ASP A 262 31.33 4.01 6.46
N PHE A 263 30.85 3.48 5.34
CA PHE A 263 30.26 2.14 5.28
C PHE A 263 31.00 1.24 4.29
N VAL A 264 30.85 -0.07 4.49
CA VAL A 264 31.44 -1.09 3.62
C VAL A 264 30.41 -1.43 2.54
N PRO A 265 30.75 -1.29 1.23
CA PRO A 265 29.85 -1.65 0.14
C PRO A 265 29.43 -3.12 0.22
N VAL A 266 28.18 -3.40 -0.17
CA VAL A 266 27.62 -4.77 -0.20
C VAL A 266 28.32 -5.64 -1.25
N PHE A 267 28.72 -5.04 -2.38
CA PHE A 267 29.38 -5.75 -3.48
C PHE A 267 30.88 -5.42 -3.52
N GLU A 268 31.71 -6.44 -3.79
CA GLU A 268 33.12 -6.22 -4.12
C GLU A 268 33.22 -5.40 -5.41
N ILE A 269 33.88 -4.25 -5.35
CA ILE A 269 34.02 -3.35 -6.50
C ILE A 269 35.09 -3.92 -7.44
N PRO A 270 34.74 -4.33 -8.68
CA PRO A 270 35.75 -4.75 -9.64
C PRO A 270 36.71 -3.60 -9.96
N PRO A 271 38.01 -3.88 -10.20
CA PRO A 271 38.98 -2.84 -10.50
C PRO A 271 38.53 -1.95 -11.68
N GLY A 272 38.31 -0.67 -11.41
CA GLY A 272 37.90 0.33 -12.42
C GLY A 272 36.41 0.61 -12.49
N GLN A 273 35.56 -0.07 -11.71
CA GLN A 273 34.16 0.29 -11.54
C GLN A 273 33.96 1.22 -10.33
N LYS A 274 32.94 2.08 -10.39
CA LYS A 274 32.54 2.90 -9.25
C LYS A 274 31.70 2.04 -8.31
N SER A 275 32.00 2.13 -7.01
CA SER A 275 31.13 1.58 -5.97
C SER A 275 29.79 2.27 -6.00
N LEU A 276 28.69 1.51 -5.96
CA LEU A 276 27.41 2.06 -5.54
C LEU A 276 27.55 2.45 -4.07
N THR A 277 27.72 3.73 -3.83
CA THR A 277 27.93 4.28 -2.47
C THR A 277 26.73 5.09 -1.98
N GLY A 278 25.67 5.14 -2.77
CA GLY A 278 24.38 5.73 -2.38
C GLY A 278 23.50 6.08 -3.57
N THR A 279 22.32 6.60 -3.29
CA THR A 279 21.27 6.99 -4.26
C THR A 279 21.64 7.89 -5.42
N GLY A 280 22.77 8.63 -5.35
CA GLY A 280 23.25 9.38 -6.51
C GLY A 280 23.40 8.49 -7.76
N ASP A 281 23.60 7.19 -7.54
CA ASP A 281 23.70 6.19 -8.59
C ASP A 281 22.35 5.62 -9.07
N LEU A 282 21.27 5.75 -8.28
CA LEU A 282 19.89 5.42 -8.69
C LEU A 282 19.20 6.59 -9.43
N GLY A 283 19.79 7.80 -9.36
CA GLY A 283 19.23 9.00 -9.99
C GLY A 283 17.95 9.53 -9.32
N MET A 284 17.70 9.20 -8.05
CA MET A 284 16.49 9.60 -7.32
C MET A 284 16.76 10.68 -6.27
N ASP A 285 15.78 11.55 -6.01
CA ASP A 285 15.85 12.59 -4.96
C ASP A 285 15.40 12.05 -3.60
N LEU A 286 16.28 11.29 -2.94
CA LEU A 286 15.98 10.68 -1.65
C LEU A 286 15.82 11.72 -0.54
N LEU A 287 16.67 12.75 -0.51
CA LEU A 287 16.56 13.84 0.47
C LEU A 287 15.23 14.59 0.32
N GLY A 288 14.83 14.92 -0.92
CA GLY A 288 13.54 15.53 -1.22
C GLY A 288 12.38 14.64 -0.76
N SER A 289 12.47 13.34 -1.02
CA SER A 289 11.43 12.36 -0.64
C SER A 289 11.29 12.21 0.89
N VAL A 290 12.42 12.13 1.62
CA VAL A 290 12.43 12.12 3.09
C VAL A 290 11.82 13.39 3.67
N LYS A 291 12.18 14.56 3.14
CA LYS A 291 11.60 15.84 3.56
C LYS A 291 10.10 15.91 3.31
N ALA A 292 9.66 15.46 2.14
CA ALA A 292 8.24 15.40 1.78
C ALA A 292 7.46 14.46 2.70
N ALA A 293 7.99 13.27 2.96
CA ALA A 293 7.38 12.31 3.89
C ALA A 293 7.30 12.86 5.31
N ARG A 294 8.36 13.48 5.82
CA ARG A 294 8.36 14.10 7.17
C ARG A 294 7.32 15.22 7.26
N MET A 295 7.24 16.06 6.24
CA MET A 295 6.22 17.13 6.16
C MET A 295 4.82 16.54 6.15
N LYS A 296 4.56 15.54 5.30
CA LYS A 296 3.24 14.89 5.21
C LYS A 296 2.86 14.21 6.53
N LEU A 297 3.81 13.56 7.21
CA LEU A 297 3.56 12.90 8.49
C LEU A 297 3.16 13.89 9.59
N ARG A 298 3.77 15.09 9.61
CA ARG A 298 3.38 16.21 10.49
C ARG A 298 1.97 16.71 10.17
N GLU A 299 1.67 16.96 8.89
CA GLU A 299 0.32 17.35 8.45
C GLU A 299 -0.74 16.33 8.89
N LEU A 300 -0.47 15.04 8.68
CA LEU A 300 -1.34 13.96 9.10
C LEU A 300 -1.51 13.94 10.62
N SER A 301 -0.46 14.21 11.40
CA SER A 301 -0.53 14.23 12.87
C SER A 301 -1.35 15.41 13.40
N ASP A 302 -1.18 16.60 12.83
CA ASP A 302 -1.89 17.81 13.26
C ASP A 302 -3.39 17.78 12.88
N LEU A 303 -3.76 17.15 11.75
CA LEU A 303 -5.16 16.86 11.42
C LEU A 303 -5.86 15.97 12.46
N GLY A 304 -5.10 15.15 13.21
CA GLY A 304 -5.62 14.38 14.33
C GLY A 304 -5.97 15.25 15.53
N LYS A 305 -5.12 16.23 15.85
CA LYS A 305 -5.29 17.14 16.99
C LYS A 305 -6.45 18.12 16.77
N GLU A 306 -6.58 18.70 15.58
CA GLU A 306 -7.70 19.61 15.28
C GLU A 306 -9.09 18.91 15.29
N ARG A 307 -9.14 17.61 14.96
CA ARG A 307 -10.38 16.83 15.06
C ARG A 307 -10.75 16.52 16.51
N LEU A 308 -9.78 16.21 17.36
CA LEU A 308 -10.01 15.98 18.79
C LEU A 308 -10.43 17.28 19.50
N GLU A 309 -9.80 18.41 19.20
CA GLU A 309 -10.22 19.71 19.75
C GLU A 309 -11.64 20.11 19.32
N LYS A 310 -12.07 19.78 18.10
CA LYS A 310 -13.45 20.03 17.65
C LYS A 310 -14.47 19.09 18.30
N VAL A 311 -14.10 17.85 18.60
CA VAL A 311 -14.98 16.91 19.33
C VAL A 311 -15.12 17.35 20.79
N ASP A 312 -14.03 17.78 21.44
CA ASP A 312 -14.06 18.30 22.81
C ASP A 312 -14.87 19.61 22.92
N VAL A 313 -14.91 20.44 21.88
CA VAL A 313 -15.76 21.65 21.84
C VAL A 313 -17.25 21.31 21.63
N LEU A 314 -17.57 20.18 20.99
CA LEU A 314 -18.95 19.74 20.80
C LEU A 314 -19.52 19.07 22.06
N ASP A 315 -18.73 18.24 22.76
CA ASP A 315 -19.15 17.65 24.05
C ASP A 315 -19.31 18.73 25.14
N ASN A 316 -18.46 19.77 25.15
CA ASN A 316 -18.60 20.89 26.07
C ASN A 316 -19.76 21.84 25.72
N ASN A 317 -20.31 21.80 24.51
CA ASN A 317 -21.49 22.59 24.13
C ASN A 317 -22.80 21.82 24.36
N GLU A 318 -22.79 20.49 24.34
CA GLU A 318 -23.96 19.69 24.70
C GLU A 318 -24.24 19.70 26.22
N GLU A 319 -23.19 19.82 27.05
CA GLU A 319 -23.36 19.97 28.51
C GLU A 319 -23.81 21.38 28.95
N VAL A 320 -23.68 22.39 28.08
CA VAL A 320 -24.15 23.77 28.33
C VAL A 320 -25.57 24.00 27.79
N ALA A 321 -26.04 23.19 26.83
CA ALA A 321 -27.39 23.29 26.29
C ALA A 321 -28.48 22.64 27.18
N GLN A 322 -28.12 21.79 28.15
CA GLN A 322 -29.09 21.17 29.08
C GLN A 322 -29.29 21.91 30.42
N LYS A 323 -28.77 23.14 30.58
CA LYS A 323 -28.98 23.98 31.77
C LYS A 323 -29.84 25.23 31.56
N GLN A 324 -30.57 25.32 30.44
CA GLN A 324 -31.59 26.36 30.21
C GLN A 324 -32.91 25.78 29.67
N GLU A 325 -33.42 24.71 30.27
CA GLU A 325 -34.83 24.34 30.08
C GLU A 325 -35.36 23.61 31.33
N SER A 326 -35.71 24.36 32.38
CA SER A 326 -36.57 23.85 33.47
C SER A 326 -37.03 24.93 34.44
N VAL A 327 -37.73 25.97 33.97
CA VAL A 327 -38.79 26.63 34.77
C VAL A 327 -39.83 27.20 33.80
N GLU A 328 -40.90 26.45 33.55
CA GLU A 328 -42.31 26.88 33.56
C GLU A 328 -43.16 25.81 32.85
N ASN A 329 -43.54 24.77 33.60
CA ASN A 329 -44.77 24.03 33.33
C ASN A 329 -45.48 23.82 34.66
N VAL A 330 -46.56 24.56 34.83
CA VAL A 330 -47.60 24.31 35.84
C VAL A 330 -48.35 23.06 35.38
N GLU A 331 -48.23 21.97 36.14
CA GLU A 331 -49.12 20.83 36.05
C GLU A 331 -50.53 21.19 36.57
N VAL A 332 -51.56 20.63 35.93
CA VAL A 332 -52.81 20.32 36.60
C VAL A 332 -53.21 18.90 36.22
N PRO A 333 -53.35 17.98 37.20
CA PRO A 333 -54.12 16.77 37.03
C PRO A 333 -55.52 16.88 37.69
N ASP A 334 -56.48 16.36 36.94
CA ASP A 334 -57.80 15.81 37.24
C ASP A 334 -58.46 15.92 38.64
N SER A 335 -59.63 16.59 38.60
CA SER A 335 -60.95 16.06 39.00
C SER A 335 -61.41 16.07 40.48
N ILE A 336 -62.72 16.39 40.59
CA ILE A 336 -63.73 16.01 41.61
C ILE A 336 -64.12 17.05 42.67
N GLU A 337 -65.29 17.63 42.39
CA GLU A 337 -66.50 17.76 43.23
C GLU A 337 -66.49 18.66 44.48
N GLU A 338 -67.31 19.70 44.34
CA GLU A 338 -67.82 20.64 45.32
C GLU A 338 -69.09 20.07 45.98
N VAL A 339 -69.03 19.70 47.27
CA VAL A 339 -70.06 19.97 48.30
C VAL A 339 -69.41 20.08 49.69
N ALA A 340 -69.54 21.28 50.28
CA ALA A 340 -69.61 21.66 51.71
C ALA A 340 -68.63 21.07 52.75
N HIS A 341 -67.82 21.93 53.40
CA HIS A 341 -68.14 22.62 54.66
C HIS A 341 -66.91 23.33 55.29
N ARG A 342 -67.11 24.60 55.67
CA ARG A 342 -66.80 25.22 56.99
C ARG A 342 -65.33 25.39 57.48
N ARG A 343 -64.93 26.68 57.49
CA ARG A 343 -64.20 27.49 58.52
C ARG A 343 -62.71 27.24 58.87
N GLU A 344 -61.98 28.38 58.85
CA GLU A 344 -60.92 28.87 59.78
C GLU A 344 -59.60 28.06 59.83
N SER A 345 -58.37 28.59 59.92
CA SER A 345 -57.79 29.94 60.01
C SER A 345 -56.24 29.79 60.14
N VAL A 346 -55.47 30.68 59.50
CA VAL A 346 -54.20 31.33 59.95
C VAL A 346 -52.89 30.51 60.16
N GLY A 347 -51.87 30.90 59.35
CA GLY A 347 -50.47 31.24 59.71
C GLY A 347 -49.45 30.11 59.93
N MET A 348 -48.13 30.24 59.73
CA MET A 348 -47.18 31.23 59.17
C MET A 348 -45.74 30.63 59.34
N VAL A 349 -44.69 31.14 58.64
CA VAL A 349 -43.22 31.13 58.99
C VAL A 349 -42.42 29.84 58.68
N ASP A 350 -41.15 29.80 58.21
CA ASP A 350 -40.18 30.74 57.60
C ASP A 350 -39.07 29.95 56.86
N VAL A 351 -38.31 30.68 56.03
CA VAL A 351 -37.11 30.30 55.25
C VAL A 351 -35.80 30.66 56.00
N SER A 352 -34.70 29.93 55.75
CA SER A 352 -33.27 30.37 55.62
C SER A 352 -32.32 29.19 55.91
N ASP A 353 -31.09 29.02 55.40
CA ASP A 353 -30.24 29.73 54.42
C ASP A 353 -29.01 28.85 54.05
N SER A 354 -28.56 29.00 52.78
CA SER A 354 -27.17 29.22 52.28
C SER A 354 -25.99 28.22 52.41
N ASN A 355 -25.29 28.12 51.26
CA ASN A 355 -24.03 27.46 50.86
C ASN A 355 -22.74 27.97 51.55
N GLU A 356 -21.65 27.16 51.53
CA GLU A 356 -20.35 27.51 50.91
C GLU A 356 -19.35 26.33 50.81
N GLU A 357 -18.45 26.40 49.82
CA GLU A 357 -17.49 25.41 49.29
C GLU A 357 -16.27 25.09 50.20
N VAL A 358 -15.48 24.06 49.84
CA VAL A 358 -14.01 24.13 49.53
C VAL A 358 -13.43 22.73 49.25
N ILE A 359 -12.57 22.63 48.22
CA ILE A 359 -11.80 21.47 47.74
C ILE A 359 -10.37 21.46 48.33
N GLN A 360 -9.80 20.31 48.72
CA GLN A 360 -8.51 19.74 48.24
C GLN A 360 -7.95 18.56 49.09
N LYS A 361 -7.22 17.70 48.36
CA LYS A 361 -6.56 16.39 48.64
C LYS A 361 -5.57 16.34 49.81
N LYS A 362 -5.35 15.14 50.40
CA LYS A 362 -4.03 14.42 50.42
C LYS A 362 -4.00 13.05 51.15
N GLU A 363 -3.31 12.10 50.49
CA GLU A 363 -2.35 11.06 50.93
C GLU A 363 -2.55 10.16 52.18
N SER A 364 -2.46 8.83 51.95
CA SER A 364 -1.71 7.83 52.75
C SER A 364 -1.72 6.48 51.99
N VAL A 365 -0.62 5.99 51.40
CA VAL A 365 0.41 5.09 51.94
C VAL A 365 -0.13 3.88 52.72
N GLU A 366 -0.04 2.69 52.14
CA GLU A 366 0.16 1.45 52.89
C GLU A 366 1.01 0.44 52.08
N LYS A 367 1.98 -0.16 52.76
CA LYS A 367 2.97 -1.13 52.26
C LYS A 367 2.49 -2.55 52.54
N ILE A 368 2.67 -3.49 51.62
CA ILE A 368 2.82 -4.93 51.95
C ILE A 368 3.95 -5.53 51.11
N ASP A 369 4.72 -6.37 51.80
CA ASP A 369 6.04 -6.92 51.52
C ASP A 369 6.07 -8.11 50.53
N VAL A 370 7.27 -8.34 50.01
CA VAL A 370 7.71 -9.35 49.02
C VAL A 370 7.98 -10.71 49.67
N SER A 371 7.68 -11.83 48.98
CA SER A 371 8.56 -13.02 48.96
C SER A 371 8.30 -13.99 47.79
N ASN A 372 9.34 -14.16 46.98
CA ASN A 372 9.88 -15.40 46.38
C ASN A 372 8.97 -16.40 45.63
N ASN A 373 9.26 -16.62 44.34
CA ASN A 373 10.00 -17.82 43.92
C ASN A 373 10.55 -17.72 42.47
N ASN A 374 11.78 -18.18 42.32
CA ASN A 374 12.58 -18.32 41.11
C ASN A 374 12.11 -19.47 40.19
N GLU A 375 12.49 -19.35 38.91
CA GLU A 375 13.02 -20.37 37.98
C GLU A 375 12.40 -21.78 37.96
N GLU A 376 11.91 -22.22 36.79
CA GLU A 376 12.65 -23.20 35.97
C GLU A 376 11.99 -23.44 34.60
N VAL A 377 12.82 -23.35 33.56
CA VAL A 377 12.62 -23.88 32.22
C VAL A 377 12.89 -25.38 32.25
N ALA A 378 11.94 -26.23 31.83
CA ALA A 378 12.26 -27.59 31.36
C ALA A 378 11.12 -28.19 30.51
N GLN A 379 11.39 -28.24 29.20
CA GLN A 379 11.21 -29.39 28.32
C GLN A 379 9.99 -30.30 28.57
N LYS A 380 9.02 -30.25 27.65
CA LYS A 380 8.22 -31.43 27.32
C LYS A 380 8.11 -31.61 25.81
N LYS A 381 8.94 -32.53 25.32
CA LYS A 381 8.71 -33.33 24.12
C LYS A 381 7.31 -33.95 24.21
N GLU A 382 6.50 -33.72 23.20
CA GLU A 382 5.31 -34.53 22.88
C GLU A 382 5.47 -34.93 21.40
N SER A 383 5.88 -36.17 21.16
CA SER A 383 4.98 -37.29 20.81
C SER A 383 4.41 -37.11 19.41
N VAL A 384 4.99 -37.89 18.50
CA VAL A 384 4.44 -38.29 17.21
C VAL A 384 2.98 -38.73 17.39
N GLU A 385 2.06 -38.05 16.72
CA GLU A 385 0.77 -38.64 16.34
C GLU A 385 0.55 -38.39 14.85
N LYS A 386 0.43 -39.50 14.12
CA LYS A 386 0.14 -39.55 12.69
C LYS A 386 -1.31 -39.13 12.48
N VAL A 387 -1.54 -38.13 11.64
CA VAL A 387 -2.83 -37.91 11.01
C VAL A 387 -2.60 -37.93 9.50
N ASP A 388 -3.12 -38.97 8.87
CA ASP A 388 -3.33 -39.05 7.43
C ASP A 388 -4.28 -37.91 7.00
N VAL A 389 -3.83 -37.06 6.08
CA VAL A 389 -4.72 -36.25 5.25
C VAL A 389 -4.30 -36.44 3.80
N SER A 390 -5.00 -37.35 3.14
CA SER A 390 -5.15 -37.39 1.70
C SER A 390 -6.02 -36.21 1.26
N ASN A 391 -5.44 -35.25 0.55
CA ASN A 391 -6.03 -34.42 -0.53
C ASN A 391 -5.26 -33.11 -0.65
N SER A 392 -4.28 -33.04 -1.56
CA SER A 392 -3.72 -31.77 -2.06
C SER A 392 -2.95 -31.93 -3.38
N ASP A 393 -3.41 -32.81 -4.28
CA ASP A 393 -2.72 -33.06 -5.56
C ASP A 393 -3.28 -32.25 -6.75
N GLU A 394 -4.30 -31.40 -6.55
CA GLU A 394 -4.91 -30.61 -7.63
C GLU A 394 -4.44 -29.14 -7.71
N GLU A 395 -3.92 -28.57 -6.61
CA GLU A 395 -3.52 -27.16 -6.56
C GLU A 395 -2.06 -26.96 -7.05
N VAL A 396 -1.20 -27.95 -6.83
CA VAL A 396 0.22 -27.93 -7.26
C VAL A 396 0.37 -28.09 -8.79
N ALA A 397 -0.68 -28.50 -9.50
CA ALA A 397 -0.63 -28.68 -10.95
C ALA A 397 -0.75 -27.36 -11.74
N GLN A 398 -1.46 -26.36 -11.21
CA GLN A 398 -1.68 -25.07 -11.90
C GLN A 398 -0.54 -24.07 -11.66
N GLU A 399 0.10 -24.10 -10.49
CA GLU A 399 1.33 -23.34 -10.23
C GLU A 399 2.50 -23.83 -11.10
N LYS A 400 2.62 -25.14 -11.32
CA LYS A 400 3.71 -25.69 -12.13
C LYS A 400 3.64 -25.29 -13.61
N GLU A 401 2.44 -25.19 -14.17
CA GLU A 401 2.25 -24.84 -15.59
C GLU A 401 2.53 -23.35 -15.87
N SER A 402 2.32 -22.49 -14.86
CA SER A 402 2.56 -21.06 -14.94
C SER A 402 4.05 -20.71 -14.76
N VAL A 403 4.75 -21.42 -13.86
CA VAL A 403 6.20 -21.27 -13.65
C VAL A 403 7.01 -21.90 -14.80
N GLU A 404 6.59 -23.05 -15.34
CA GLU A 404 7.23 -23.63 -16.54
C GLU A 404 7.10 -22.73 -17.78
N MET A 405 6.03 -21.92 -17.90
CA MET A 405 5.83 -20.98 -19.02
C MET A 405 6.87 -19.84 -19.06
N VAL A 406 7.36 -19.40 -17.90
CA VAL A 406 8.34 -18.31 -17.80
C VAL A 406 9.78 -18.84 -17.92
N GLU A 407 10.06 -20.01 -17.34
CA GLU A 407 11.41 -20.63 -17.42
C GLU A 407 11.75 -21.19 -18.81
N SER A 408 10.76 -21.66 -19.58
CA SER A 408 11.01 -22.19 -20.93
C SER A 408 11.39 -21.11 -21.95
N ILE A 409 10.95 -19.86 -21.75
CA ILE A 409 11.37 -18.71 -22.56
C ILE A 409 12.85 -18.34 -22.30
N SER A 410 13.32 -18.51 -21.06
CA SER A 410 14.70 -18.21 -20.67
C SER A 410 15.70 -19.29 -21.12
N ASN A 411 15.28 -20.55 -21.20
CA ASN A 411 16.17 -21.67 -21.56
C ASN A 411 16.34 -21.91 -23.08
N GLU A 412 15.37 -21.50 -23.92
CA GLU A 412 15.53 -21.58 -25.38
C GLU A 412 16.58 -20.58 -25.93
N GLU A 413 16.87 -19.49 -25.22
CA GLU A 413 17.87 -18.48 -25.60
C GLU A 413 19.33 -18.94 -25.38
N ALA A 414 19.56 -19.85 -24.42
CA ALA A 414 20.89 -20.40 -24.12
C ALA A 414 21.35 -21.49 -25.11
N ALA A 415 20.41 -22.11 -25.82
CA ALA A 415 20.71 -23.16 -26.81
C ALA A 415 21.01 -22.59 -28.20
N HIS A 416 20.48 -21.41 -28.55
CA HIS A 416 20.60 -20.87 -29.90
C HIS A 416 21.80 -19.94 -30.15
N THR A 417 22.59 -19.63 -29.12
CA THR A 417 23.82 -18.80 -29.24
C THR A 417 25.12 -19.63 -29.30
N LYS A 418 25.04 -20.96 -29.45
CA LYS A 418 26.23 -21.84 -29.54
C LYS A 418 26.50 -22.47 -30.91
N ASP A 419 25.66 -22.24 -31.91
CA ASP A 419 25.90 -22.66 -33.29
C ASP A 419 25.66 -21.48 -34.25
N GLU A 420 26.56 -20.50 -34.24
CA GLU A 420 26.87 -19.64 -35.40
C GLU A 420 28.30 -19.08 -35.33
#